data_AF-A0A656D1S5-F1
#
_entry.id   AF-A0A656D1S5-F1
#
_cell.length_a   1.000
_cell.length_b   1.000
_cell.length_c   1.000
_cell.angle_alpha   90.00
_cell.angle_beta   90.00
_cell.angle_gamma   90.00
#
_symmetry.space_group_name_H-M   'P 1'
#
loop_
_entity.id
_entity.type
_entity.pdbx_description
1 polymer ?
#
loop_
_entity_poly.entity_id
_entity_poly.type
_entity_poly.pdbx_seq_one_letter_code
_entity_poly.pdbx_strand_id
1 'polypeptide(L)' 'MRYRDALRELEQIISSLENEEVDVDELAEKVKRARELIDFLKSKLKKVQDEVQNTLNDLDDHDNSFNDNIFL' A
#
# COMPACT_ATOMS: atom_id res chain seq x y z
N MET A 1 -11.98 -4.57 1.06
CA MET A 1 -11.87 -3.15 1.49
C MET A 1 -11.08 -2.36 0.44
N ARG A 2 -11.48 -1.11 0.12
CA ARG A 2 -10.72 -0.24 -0.79
C ARG A 2 -9.67 0.57 -0.01
N TYR A 3 -8.63 1.04 -0.69
CA TYR A 3 -7.57 1.85 -0.07
C TYR A 3 -8.12 3.07 0.69
N ARG A 4 -9.02 3.83 0.04
CA ARG A 4 -9.63 5.02 0.65
C ARG A 4 -10.47 4.71 1.88
N ASP A 5 -11.12 3.55 1.93
CA ASP A 5 -11.94 3.16 3.07
C ASP A 5 -11.04 2.81 4.27
N ALA A 6 -9.97 2.05 4.02
CA ALA A 6 -8.97 1.70 5.03
C ALA A 6 -8.27 2.93 5.61
N LEU A 7 -7.98 3.92 4.76
CA LEU A 7 -7.36 5.19 5.19
C LEU A 7 -8.30 6.00 6.09
N ARG A 8 -9.57 6.11 5.73
CA ARG A 8 -10.57 6.80 6.58
C ARG A 8 -10.75 6.10 7.92
N GLU A 9 -10.80 4.78 7.93
CA GLU A 9 -10.89 4.01 9.17
C GLU A 9 -9.68 4.26 10.07
N LEU A 10 -8.48 4.32 9.49
CA LEU A 10 -7.25 4.62 10.22
C LEU A 10 -7.27 6.04 10.82
N GLU A 11 -7.71 7.05 10.05
CA GLU A 11 -7.88 8.42 10.53
C GLU A 11 -8.89 8.51 11.69
N GLN A 12 -10.00 7.76 11.62
CA GLN A 12 -10.97 7.67 12.70
C GLN A 12 -10.38 7.03 13.96
N ILE A 13 -9.58 5.97 13.80
CA ILE A 13 -8.91 5.33 14.93
C ILE A 13 -7.94 6.32 15.58
N ILE A 14 -7.11 7.02 14.81
CA ILE A 14 -6.17 8.02 15.32
C ILE A 14 -6.92 9.12 16.08
N SER A 15 -7.97 9.68 15.48
CA SER A 15 -8.81 10.69 16.15
C SER A 15 -9.45 10.16 17.43
N SER A 16 -9.85 8.88 17.47
CA SER A 16 -10.37 8.28 18.69
C SER A 16 -9.30 8.12 19.76
N LEU A 17 -8.05 7.80 19.40
CA LEU A 17 -6.93 7.65 20.32
C LEU A 17 -6.46 8.98 20.92
N GLU A 18 -6.68 10.08 20.22
CA GLU A 18 -6.37 11.44 20.70
C GLU A 18 -7.41 11.96 21.70
N ASN A 19 -8.56 11.29 21.85
CA ASN A 19 -9.54 11.64 22.88
C ASN A 19 -9.16 10.99 24.21
N GLU A 20 -9.03 11.80 25.27
CA GLU A 20 -8.55 11.40 26.60
C GLU A 20 -9.48 10.44 27.37
N GLU A 21 -10.66 10.10 26.84
CA GLU A 21 -11.67 9.27 27.51
C GLU A 21 -11.64 7.78 27.09
N VAL A 22 -10.66 7.34 26.30
CA VAL A 22 -10.60 5.95 25.83
C VAL A 22 -10.07 5.00 26.90
N ASP A 23 -10.81 3.93 27.19
CA ASP A 23 -10.40 2.85 28.09
C ASP A 23 -9.13 2.15 27.57
N VAL A 24 -8.25 1.71 28.48
CA VAL A 24 -6.99 1.02 28.18
C VAL A 24 -7.20 -0.25 27.33
N ASP A 25 -8.27 -1.01 27.58
CA ASP A 25 -8.55 -2.22 26.82
C ASP A 25 -8.99 -1.88 25.37
N GLU A 26 -9.76 -0.80 25.21
CA GLU A 26 -10.12 -0.29 23.88
C GLU A 26 -8.92 0.25 23.11
N LEU A 27 -7.98 0.87 23.82
CA LEU A 27 -6.73 1.38 23.27
C LEU A 27 -5.91 0.26 22.62
N ALA A 28 -5.79 -0.89 23.29
CA ALA A 28 -5.06 -2.05 22.77
C ALA A 28 -5.68 -2.57 21.47
N GLU A 29 -7.01 -2.69 21.41
CA GLU A 29 -7.71 -3.14 20.20
C GLU A 29 -7.63 -2.11 19.06
N LYS A 30 -7.77 -0.81 19.36
CA LYS A 30 -7.61 0.27 18.38
C LYS A 30 -6.21 0.29 17.78
N VAL A 31 -5.17 0.15 18.59
CA VAL A 31 -3.77 0.09 18.11
C VAL A 31 -3.53 -1.15 17.25
N LYS A 32 -4.04 -2.31 17.67
CA LYS A 32 -3.95 -3.54 16.88
C LYS A 32 -4.62 -3.38 15.52
N ARG A 33 -5.83 -2.79 15.50
CA ARG A 33 -6.55 -2.51 14.25
C ARG A 33 -5.82 -1.52 13.36
N ALA A 34 -5.28 -0.44 13.92
CA ALA A 34 -4.47 0.53 13.18
C ALA A 34 -3.27 -0.15 12.48
N ARG A 35 -2.59 -1.08 13.17
CA ARG A 35 -1.49 -1.85 12.58
C ARG A 35 -1.94 -2.68 11.37
N GLU A 36 -3.06 -3.39 11.47
CA GLU A 36 -3.63 -4.16 10.36
C GLU A 36 -3.92 -3.27 9.14
N LEU A 37 -4.48 -2.08 9.38
CA LEU A 37 -4.77 -1.10 8.32
C LEU A 37 -3.49 -0.59 7.66
N ILE A 38 -2.45 -0.27 8.44
CA ILE A 38 -1.15 0.16 7.92
C ILE A 38 -0.53 -0.91 7.03
N ASP A 39 -0.54 -2.17 7.48
CA ASP A 39 0.01 -3.29 6.71
C ASP A 39 -0.77 -3.51 5.41
N PHE A 40 -2.10 -3.39 5.46
CA PHE A 40 -2.95 -3.43 4.28
C PHE A 40 -2.61 -2.30 3.28
N LEU A 41 -2.51 -1.05 3.76
CA LEU A 41 -2.21 0.12 2.92
C LEU A 41 -0.83 -0.02 2.25
N LYS A 42 0.20 -0.44 3.01
CA LYS A 42 1.54 -0.72 2.48
C LYS A 42 1.51 -1.80 1.41
N SER A 43 0.77 -2.89 1.62
CA SER A 43 0.66 -3.97 0.65
C SER A 43 0.06 -3.49 -0.68
N LYS A 44 -0.91 -2.56 -0.63
CA LYS A 44 -1.54 -1.97 -1.82
C LYS A 44 -0.59 -1.06 -2.58
N LEU A 45 0.15 -0.21 -1.87
CA LEU A 45 1.16 0.65 -2.50
C LEU A 45 2.25 -0.18 -3.15
N LYS A 46 2.73 -1.23 -2.46
CA LYS A 46 3.75 -2.13 -3.02
C LYS A 46 3.28 -2.80 -4.32
N LYS A 47 2.04 -3.32 -4.35
CA LYS A 47 1.48 -3.91 -5.57
C LYS A 47 1.45 -2.94 -6.75
N VAL A 48 1.03 -1.70 -6.50
CA VAL A 48 1.02 -0.67 -7.55
C VAL A 48 2.44 -0.37 -8.03
N GLN A 49 3.41 -0.28 -7.11
CA GLN A 49 4.81 -0.09 -7.46
C GLN A 49 5.35 -1.26 -8.30
N ASP A 50 5.06 -2.50 -7.91
CA ASP A 50 5.47 -3.71 -8.62
C ASP A 50 4.86 -3.74 -10.04
N GLU A 51 3.57 -3.39 -10.19
CA GLU A 51 2.89 -3.29 -11.50
C GLU A 51 3.53 -2.23 -12.40
N VAL A 52 3.88 -1.06 -11.86
CA VAL A 52 4.59 -0.01 -12.60
C VAL A 52 5.98 -0.50 -13.04
N GLN A 53 6.74 -1.13 -12.14
CA GLN A 53 8.07 -1.64 -12.47
C GLN A 53 8.02 -2.73 -13.55
N ASN A 54 7.05 -3.65 -13.46
CA ASN A 54 6.87 -4.68 -14.48
C ASN A 54 6.53 -4.06 -15.84
N THR A 55 5.64 -3.07 -15.87
CA THR A 55 5.29 -2.36 -17.11
C THR A 55 6.51 -1.67 -17.73
N LEU A 56 7.38 -1.06 -16.90
CA LEU A 56 8.62 -0.45 -17.39
C LEU A 56 9.60 -1.51 -17.94
N ASN A 57 9.78 -2.63 -17.24
CA ASN A 57 10.63 -3.72 -17.71
C ASN A 57 10.12 -4.31 -19.04
N ASP A 58 8.81 -4.50 -19.18
CA ASP A 58 8.20 -5.02 -20.43
C ASP A 58 8.46 -4.08 -21.62
N LEU A 59 8.52 -2.77 -21.37
CA LEU A 59 8.87 -1.77 -22.40
C LEU A 59 10.37 -1.81 -22.75
N ASP A 60 11.24 -1.91 -21.75
CA ASP A 60 12.69 -2.01 -21.94
C ASP A 60 13.08 -3.31 -22.68
N ASP A 61 12.45 -4.44 -22.37
CA ASP A 61 12.66 -5.72 -23.05
C ASP A 61 12.22 -5.67 -24.52
N HIS A 62 11.14 -4.92 -24.82
CA HIS A 62 10.68 -4.71 -26.18
C HIS A 62 11.66 -3.88 -27.02
N ASP A 63 12.24 -2.82 -26.45
CA ASP A 63 13.21 -1.95 -27.16
C ASP A 63 14.54 -2.66 -27.43
N ASN A 64 14.98 -3.57 -26.55
CA ASN A 64 16.20 -4.36 -26.78
C ASN A 64 16.05 -5.43 -27.89
N SER A 65 14.83 -5.95 -28.11
CA SER A 65 14.57 -6.96 -29.16
C SER A 65 14.70 -6.44 -30.61
N PHE A 66 14.63 -5.13 -30.82
CA PHE A 66 14.83 -4.51 -32.14
C PHE A 66 16.30 -4.36 -32.53
N ASN A 67 17.22 -4.38 -31.55
CA ASN A 67 18.64 -4.12 -31.80
C ASN A 67 19.45 -5.39 -32.16
N ASP A 68 18.95 -6.57 -31.79
CA ASP A 68 19.61 -7.86 -32.05
C ASP A 68 19.47 -8.35 -33.51
N ASN A 69 18.64 -7.72 -34.34
CA ASN A 69 18.43 -8.09 -35.75
C ASN A 69 19.17 -7.20 -36.77
N ILE A 70 20.09 -6.33 -36.34
CA ILE A 70 20.83 -5.41 -37.23
C ILE A 70 22.22 -5.97 -37.66
N PHE A 71 22.64 -7.11 -37.13
CA PHE A 71 23.98 -7.69 -37.39
C PHE A 71 24.00 -9.08 -38.08
N LEU A 72 22.92 -9.48 -38.75
CA LEU A 72 22.90 -10.66 -39.66
C LEU A 72 22.58 -10.21 -41.09
#